data_AF-A0A946RKV7-F1
#
_entry.id   AF-A0A946RKV7-F1
#
_cell.length_a   1.000
_cell.length_b   1.000
_cell.length_c   1.000
_cell.angle_alpha   90.00
_cell.angle_beta   90.00
_cell.angle_gamma   90.00
#
_symmetry.space_group_name_H-M   'P 1'
#
loop_
_entity.id
_entity.type
_entity.pdbx_description
1 polymer ?
#
loop_
_entity_poly.entity_id
_entity_poly.type
_entity_poly.pdbx_seq_one_letter_code
_entity_poly.pdbx_strand_id
1 'polypeptide(L)'
;MSVEILLPAMSPTMTEGNIAKWTKKEGEKVSPGDVIAEIETDKAIMELETDEDGVLGKILIAEGSEGIAVGTLIAVILEDGESESVLDGITASVVSVQSVPPSAIAIEAHETIVKAPVMISPSEAVLPEGTGFSNMTVREALRDAMAEEMRLDDSVFVMGEEVAEYQGAYKVTQGLLQEFGEERVIDTPITEHGFAGLGVGAAMANLKPVVEFMTFNFAMQAIDQIVNSAAKTNYMSGGQIRCPIVFRGPNGAAARVGAQHSQNYASWYAHIPGLIVIAPYSAADCKGLLKAAIKNPNPVIFLENEITYGYSFDVPDMDDYTVP
;
A
#
# COMPACT_ATOMS: atom_id res chain seq x y z
N MET A 1 -14.20 -19.35 -23.23
CA MET A 1 -13.06 -19.62 -22.33
C MET A 1 -13.63 -19.87 -20.95
N SER A 2 -13.29 -20.99 -20.31
CA SER A 2 -13.71 -21.26 -18.93
C SER A 2 -12.98 -20.34 -17.95
N VAL A 3 -13.71 -19.74 -17.02
CA VAL A 3 -13.13 -18.87 -15.98
C VAL A 3 -12.90 -19.67 -14.70
N GLU A 4 -11.67 -19.60 -14.21
CA GLU A 4 -11.23 -20.27 -12.99
C GLU A 4 -11.53 -19.42 -11.76
N ILE A 5 -12.33 -19.95 -10.81
CA ILE A 5 -12.63 -19.28 -9.55
C ILE A 5 -11.65 -19.80 -8.48
N LEU A 6 -10.73 -18.93 -8.08
CA LEU A 6 -9.78 -19.19 -6.98
C LEU A 6 -10.36 -18.70 -5.65
N LEU A 7 -10.02 -19.37 -4.55
CA LEU A 7 -10.34 -18.87 -3.21
C LEU A 7 -9.58 -17.56 -2.95
N PRO A 8 -10.28 -16.43 -2.74
CA PRO A 8 -9.60 -15.16 -2.49
C PRO A 8 -9.26 -14.97 -1.02
N ALA A 9 -8.28 -14.12 -0.73
CA ALA A 9 -8.09 -13.61 0.62
C ALA A 9 -9.24 -12.65 0.97
N MET A 10 -10.01 -12.99 2.01
CA MET A 10 -11.11 -12.17 2.53
C MET A 10 -10.69 -11.30 3.72
N SER A 11 -9.47 -11.47 4.23
CA SER A 11 -8.83 -10.57 5.20
C SER A 11 -7.32 -10.47 4.95
N PRO A 12 -6.65 -9.37 5.36
CA PRO A 12 -5.21 -9.18 5.12
C PRO A 12 -4.30 -10.22 5.80
N THR A 13 -4.82 -10.96 6.78
CA THR A 13 -4.10 -12.02 7.51
C THR A 13 -4.55 -13.43 7.12
N MET A 14 -5.46 -13.57 6.16
CA MET A 14 -6.04 -14.86 5.79
C MET A 14 -5.09 -15.65 4.88
N THR A 15 -4.58 -16.77 5.38
CA THR A 15 -3.78 -17.74 4.59
C THR A 15 -4.61 -18.93 4.11
N GLU A 16 -5.71 -19.23 4.81
CA GLU A 16 -6.64 -20.33 4.50
C GLU A 16 -8.09 -19.93 4.84
N GLY A 17 -9.06 -20.62 4.25
CA GLY A 17 -10.50 -20.43 4.49
C GLY A 17 -11.30 -21.71 4.33
N ASN A 18 -12.56 -21.66 4.76
CA ASN A 18 -13.48 -22.81 4.71
C ASN A 18 -14.66 -22.48 3.79
N ILE A 19 -15.14 -23.45 3.01
CA ILE A 19 -16.41 -23.28 2.27
C ILE A 19 -17.55 -23.64 3.22
N ALA A 20 -18.21 -22.63 3.79
CA ALA A 20 -19.35 -22.85 4.68
C ALA A 20 -20.56 -23.39 3.90
N LYS A 21 -20.84 -22.82 2.73
CA LYS A 21 -22.01 -23.18 1.92
C LYS A 21 -21.88 -22.74 0.46
N TRP A 22 -22.36 -23.54 -0.48
CA TRP A 22 -22.56 -23.08 -1.87
C TRP A 22 -23.97 -22.52 -2.04
N THR A 23 -24.08 -21.28 -2.51
CA THR A 23 -25.37 -20.60 -2.75
C THR A 23 -25.91 -20.92 -4.16
N LYS A 24 -25.01 -21.27 -5.08
CA LYS A 24 -25.30 -21.64 -6.47
C LYS A 24 -24.90 -23.09 -6.74
N LYS A 25 -25.63 -23.76 -7.63
CA LYS A 25 -25.36 -25.17 -8.01
C LYS A 25 -24.68 -25.28 -9.37
N GLU A 26 -23.99 -26.39 -9.61
CA GLU A 26 -23.50 -26.73 -10.96
C GLU A 26 -24.65 -26.69 -11.98
N GLY A 27 -24.40 -26.05 -13.12
CA GLY A 27 -25.38 -25.79 -14.17
C GLY A 27 -26.25 -24.54 -13.97
N GLU A 28 -26.08 -23.79 -12.88
CA GLU A 28 -26.84 -22.56 -12.63
C GLU A 28 -26.20 -21.34 -13.28
N LYS A 29 -27.05 -20.43 -13.82
CA LYS A 29 -26.58 -19.15 -14.34
C LYS A 29 -26.13 -18.23 -13.20
N VAL A 30 -25.00 -17.58 -13.44
CA VAL A 30 -24.39 -16.58 -12.57
C VAL A 30 -24.17 -15.30 -13.38
N SER A 31 -24.41 -14.16 -12.74
CA SER A 31 -24.14 -12.84 -13.29
C SER A 31 -23.26 -12.04 -12.33
N PRO A 32 -22.56 -11.00 -12.81
CA PRO A 32 -21.72 -10.16 -11.97
C PRO A 32 -22.50 -9.60 -10.76
N GLY A 33 -22.00 -9.83 -9.56
CA GLY A 33 -22.63 -9.49 -8.28
C GLY A 33 -23.48 -10.60 -7.64
N ASP A 34 -23.63 -11.77 -8.28
CA ASP A 34 -24.28 -12.92 -7.66
C ASP A 34 -23.37 -13.57 -6.60
N VAL A 35 -23.92 -13.84 -5.42
CA VAL A 35 -23.27 -14.62 -4.38
C VAL A 35 -23.26 -16.09 -4.78
N ILE A 36 -22.06 -16.67 -4.94
CA ILE A 36 -21.85 -18.05 -5.35
C ILE A 36 -21.56 -18.98 -4.16
N ALA A 37 -20.93 -18.50 -3.10
CA ALA A 37 -20.63 -19.27 -1.89
C ALA A 37 -20.52 -18.40 -0.63
N GLU A 38 -20.63 -19.01 0.54
CA GLU A 38 -20.31 -18.43 1.84
C GLU A 38 -18.96 -19.00 2.31
N ILE A 39 -18.01 -18.12 2.60
CA ILE A 39 -16.66 -18.46 3.06
C ILE A 39 -16.58 -18.16 4.55
N GLU A 40 -16.28 -19.18 5.34
CA GLU A 40 -16.01 -19.02 6.77
C GLU A 40 -14.51 -18.80 6.98
N THR A 41 -14.22 -17.75 7.74
CA THR A 41 -12.87 -17.38 8.19
C THR A 41 -12.82 -17.44 9.72
N ASP A 42 -11.63 -17.24 10.29
CA ASP A 42 -11.44 -17.15 11.74
C ASP A 42 -12.17 -15.95 12.40
N LYS A 43 -12.62 -14.97 11.61
CA LYS A 43 -13.28 -13.75 12.08
C LYS A 43 -14.77 -13.68 11.79
N ALA A 44 -15.20 -14.16 10.62
CA ALA A 44 -16.58 -14.02 10.15
C ALA A 44 -16.89 -14.98 9.00
N ILE A 45 -18.18 -15.19 8.76
CA ILE A 45 -18.70 -15.77 7.51
C ILE A 45 -18.92 -14.61 6.54
N MET A 46 -18.33 -14.70 5.35
CA MET A 46 -18.39 -13.67 4.31
C MET A 46 -18.92 -14.26 3.01
N GLU A 47 -19.67 -13.47 2.25
CA GLU A 47 -20.23 -13.87 0.97
C GLU A 47 -19.19 -13.72 -0.15
N LEU A 48 -19.02 -14.76 -0.97
CA LEU A 48 -18.20 -14.77 -2.17
C LEU A 48 -19.08 -14.46 -3.37
N GLU A 49 -18.88 -13.28 -3.95
CA GLU A 49 -19.54 -12.83 -5.18
C GLU A 49 -18.67 -13.13 -6.41
N THR A 50 -19.31 -13.32 -7.57
CA THR A 50 -18.63 -13.43 -8.86
C THR A 50 -18.69 -12.12 -9.66
N ASP A 51 -17.63 -11.78 -10.39
CA ASP A 51 -17.60 -10.65 -11.34
C ASP A 51 -17.86 -11.09 -12.79
N GLU A 52 -18.10 -12.39 -12.99
CA GLU A 52 -18.15 -13.05 -14.29
C GLU A 52 -19.59 -13.43 -14.66
N ASP A 53 -19.91 -13.39 -15.95
CA ASP A 53 -21.20 -13.83 -16.49
C ASP A 53 -21.07 -15.22 -17.13
N GLY A 54 -21.94 -16.16 -16.77
CA GLY A 54 -21.90 -17.50 -17.35
C GLY A 54 -22.71 -18.54 -16.58
N VAL A 55 -22.30 -19.80 -16.70
CA VAL A 55 -22.90 -20.93 -15.99
C VAL A 55 -21.86 -21.54 -15.05
N LEU A 56 -22.21 -21.76 -13.78
CA LEU A 56 -21.34 -22.44 -12.84
C LEU A 56 -21.11 -23.89 -13.31
N GLY A 57 -19.97 -24.17 -13.92
CA GLY A 57 -19.71 -25.43 -14.63
C GLY A 57 -19.42 -26.59 -13.69
N LYS A 58 -18.45 -26.41 -12.78
CA LYS A 58 -18.03 -27.47 -11.84
C LYS A 58 -17.50 -26.90 -10.54
N ILE A 59 -17.93 -27.50 -9.44
CA ILE A 59 -17.44 -27.22 -8.09
C ILE A 59 -16.35 -28.26 -7.78
N LEU A 60 -15.15 -27.78 -7.47
CA LEU A 60 -13.98 -28.63 -7.22
C LEU A 60 -13.75 -28.89 -5.73
N ILE A 61 -14.32 -28.04 -4.86
CA ILE A 61 -14.23 -28.15 -3.41
C ILE A 61 -15.65 -28.24 -2.81
N ALA A 62 -15.90 -29.32 -2.07
CA ALA A 62 -17.20 -29.59 -1.48
C ALA A 62 -17.56 -28.60 -0.37
N GLU A 63 -18.87 -28.38 -0.18
CA GLU A 63 -19.41 -27.69 0.99
C GLU A 63 -18.92 -28.34 2.29
N GLY A 64 -18.53 -27.52 3.27
CA GLY A 64 -17.97 -27.96 4.55
C GLY A 64 -16.49 -28.33 4.51
N SER A 65 -15.78 -28.07 3.41
CA SER A 65 -14.33 -28.28 3.35
C SER A 65 -13.58 -27.21 4.14
N GLU A 66 -12.64 -27.63 4.99
CA GLU A 66 -11.86 -26.77 5.88
C GLU A 66 -10.38 -26.67 5.43
N GLY A 67 -9.71 -25.56 5.77
CA GLY A 67 -8.26 -25.40 5.59
C GLY A 67 -7.80 -25.23 4.14
N ILE A 68 -8.61 -24.57 3.31
CA ILE A 68 -8.31 -24.37 1.89
C ILE A 68 -7.38 -23.15 1.76
N ALA A 69 -6.19 -23.35 1.19
CA ALA A 69 -5.24 -22.26 0.98
C ALA A 69 -5.79 -21.19 0.01
N VAL A 70 -5.53 -19.91 0.31
CA VAL A 70 -5.82 -18.81 -0.62
C VAL A 70 -5.11 -19.06 -1.96
N GLY A 71 -5.81 -18.84 -3.08
CA GLY A 71 -5.33 -19.11 -4.43
C GLY A 71 -5.60 -20.54 -4.93
N THR A 72 -6.27 -21.39 -4.14
CA THR A 72 -6.72 -22.71 -4.60
C THR A 72 -7.90 -22.58 -5.56
N LEU A 73 -7.89 -23.32 -6.66
CA LEU A 73 -9.02 -23.40 -7.58
C LEU A 73 -10.21 -24.14 -6.93
N ILE A 74 -11.32 -23.42 -6.71
CA ILE A 74 -12.51 -23.92 -6.00
C ILE A 74 -13.69 -24.23 -6.92
N ALA A 75 -13.83 -23.53 -8.06
CA ALA A 75 -14.87 -23.78 -9.05
C ALA A 75 -14.47 -23.25 -10.45
N VAL A 76 -15.25 -23.61 -11.47
CA VAL A 76 -15.08 -23.15 -12.85
C VAL A 76 -16.41 -22.63 -13.40
N ILE A 77 -16.41 -21.47 -14.06
CA ILE A 77 -17.54 -20.89 -14.79
C ILE A 77 -17.35 -21.12 -16.30
N LEU A 78 -18.40 -21.52 -16.99
CA LEU A 78 -18.43 -21.72 -18.44
C LEU A 78 -19.15 -20.54 -19.13
N GLU A 79 -18.56 -20.01 -20.20
CA GLU A 79 -19.17 -18.98 -21.05
C GLU A 79 -20.21 -19.57 -22.04
N ASP A 80 -21.16 -18.75 -22.51
CA ASP A 80 -22.25 -19.17 -23.39
C ASP A 80 -21.76 -19.78 -24.73
N GLY A 81 -21.90 -21.12 -24.87
CA GLY A 81 -21.64 -21.86 -26.11
C GLY A 81 -20.71 -23.07 -26.03
N GLU A 82 -20.18 -23.42 -24.85
CA GLU A 82 -19.22 -24.53 -24.68
C GLU A 82 -19.85 -25.79 -24.05
N SER A 83 -19.37 -26.98 -24.43
CA SER A 83 -19.84 -28.27 -23.89
C SER A 83 -19.00 -28.74 -22.70
N GLU A 84 -19.61 -29.52 -21.81
CA GLU A 84 -19.04 -30.12 -20.58
C GLU A 84 -17.71 -30.89 -20.75
N SER A 85 -17.25 -31.15 -21.98
CA SER A 85 -15.99 -31.83 -22.30
C SER A 85 -14.71 -31.08 -21.89
N VAL A 86 -14.80 -29.80 -21.51
CA VAL A 86 -13.67 -29.02 -20.96
C VAL A 86 -13.42 -29.34 -19.47
N LEU A 87 -14.38 -29.99 -18.81
CA LEU A 87 -14.32 -30.30 -17.37
C LEU A 87 -13.54 -31.59 -17.05
N ASP A 88 -13.14 -32.34 -18.08
CA ASP A 88 -12.36 -33.58 -17.94
C ASP A 88 -10.88 -33.27 -17.70
N GLY A 89 -10.44 -33.46 -16.45
CA GLY A 89 -9.03 -33.34 -16.04
C GLY A 89 -8.71 -32.16 -15.11
N ILE A 90 -9.69 -31.28 -14.83
CA ILE A 90 -9.51 -30.18 -13.87
C ILE A 90 -9.64 -30.72 -12.44
N THR A 91 -8.57 -30.56 -11.65
CA THR A 91 -8.51 -30.92 -10.23
C THR A 91 -8.19 -29.70 -9.39
N ALA A 92 -8.66 -29.69 -8.13
CA ALA A 92 -8.33 -28.65 -7.17
C ALA A 92 -6.80 -28.60 -6.98
N SER A 93 -6.18 -27.53 -7.47
CA SER A 93 -4.75 -27.28 -7.35
C SER A 93 -4.51 -25.80 -7.08
N VAL A 94 -3.42 -25.51 -6.36
CA VAL A 94 -2.98 -24.13 -6.11
C VAL A 94 -2.32 -23.63 -7.39
N VAL A 95 -2.92 -22.63 -8.04
CA VAL A 95 -2.40 -22.10 -9.30
C VAL A 95 -1.32 -21.07 -8.97
N SER A 96 -0.07 -21.35 -9.39
CA SER A 96 1.01 -20.37 -9.33
C SER A 96 0.89 -19.42 -10.53
N VAL A 97 0.75 -18.13 -10.26
CA VAL A 97 0.59 -17.11 -11.31
C VAL A 97 1.91 -16.96 -12.08
N GLN A 98 1.97 -17.46 -13.31
CA GLN A 98 3.02 -17.14 -14.28
C GLN A 98 2.67 -15.89 -15.07
N SER A 99 3.55 -14.90 -15.04
CA SER A 99 3.45 -13.67 -15.82
C SER A 99 3.76 -13.90 -17.30
N VAL A 100 2.80 -13.64 -18.19
CA VAL A 100 3.01 -13.61 -19.66
C VAL A 100 3.15 -12.15 -20.11
N PRO A 101 4.21 -11.77 -20.86
CA PRO A 101 4.39 -10.42 -21.36
C PRO A 101 3.56 -10.15 -22.62
N PRO A 102 3.03 -8.92 -22.83
CA PRO A 102 2.26 -8.59 -24.02
C PRO A 102 3.15 -8.29 -25.24
N SER A 103 2.72 -8.81 -26.39
CA SER A 103 3.29 -8.60 -27.72
C SER A 103 3.01 -7.18 -28.23
N ALA A 104 4.04 -6.49 -28.72
CA ALA A 104 3.96 -5.11 -29.19
C ALA A 104 3.49 -5.02 -30.66
N ILE A 105 2.52 -4.13 -30.91
CA ILE A 105 2.16 -3.66 -32.26
C ILE A 105 3.02 -2.42 -32.56
N ALA A 106 3.68 -2.42 -33.71
CA ALA A 106 4.55 -1.33 -34.17
C ALA A 106 3.71 -0.14 -34.70
N ILE A 107 3.98 1.05 -34.17
CA ILE A 107 3.53 2.34 -34.73
C ILE A 107 4.79 3.12 -35.11
N GLU A 108 4.93 3.46 -36.40
CA GLU A 108 6.00 4.33 -36.89
C GLU A 108 5.75 5.78 -36.44
N ALA A 109 6.72 6.38 -35.76
CA ALA A 109 6.69 7.77 -35.31
C ALA A 109 7.84 8.58 -35.94
N HIS A 110 7.46 9.75 -36.46
CA HIS A 110 8.34 10.77 -37.02
C HIS A 110 9.43 11.24 -36.03
N GLU A 111 10.69 11.27 -36.48
CA GLU A 111 11.83 11.78 -35.71
C GLU A 111 11.77 13.31 -35.54
N THR A 112 11.36 13.75 -34.35
CA THR A 112 11.85 15.01 -33.76
C THR A 112 12.92 14.66 -32.74
N ILE A 113 14.16 15.11 -32.98
CA ILE A 113 15.32 14.86 -32.13
C ILE A 113 15.14 15.61 -30.79
N VAL A 114 14.52 14.94 -29.83
CA VAL A 114 14.65 15.26 -28.41
C VAL A 114 15.78 14.37 -27.90
N LYS A 115 16.90 14.96 -27.45
CA LYS A 115 17.94 14.18 -26.76
C LYS A 115 17.26 13.48 -25.57
N ALA A 116 17.27 12.15 -25.59
CA ALA A 116 16.80 11.33 -24.48
C ALA A 116 17.48 11.82 -23.19
N PRO A 117 16.74 11.92 -22.07
CA PRO A 117 17.36 12.17 -20.78
C PRO A 117 18.40 11.07 -20.57
N VAL A 118 19.60 11.47 -20.17
CA VAL A 118 20.63 10.53 -19.74
C VAL A 118 20.01 9.71 -18.60
N MET A 119 19.80 8.41 -18.83
CA MET A 119 19.50 7.49 -17.73
C MET A 119 20.70 7.54 -16.81
N ILE A 120 20.56 8.27 -15.71
CA ILE A 120 21.43 8.12 -14.56
C ILE A 120 21.07 6.73 -14.01
N SER A 121 21.93 5.75 -14.27
CA SER A 121 21.83 4.47 -13.57
C SER A 121 21.77 4.78 -12.07
N PRO A 122 20.83 4.19 -11.30
CA PRO A 122 20.84 4.33 -9.85
C PRO A 122 22.25 3.98 -9.38
N SER A 123 22.92 4.93 -8.75
CA SER A 123 24.10 4.62 -7.97
C SER A 123 23.61 3.72 -6.85
N GLU A 124 23.74 2.39 -6.99
CA GLU A 124 23.64 1.51 -5.84
C GLU A 124 24.56 2.12 -4.76
N ALA A 125 23.97 2.49 -3.62
CA ALA A 125 24.75 2.99 -2.51
C ALA A 125 25.81 1.92 -2.22
N VAL A 126 27.09 2.26 -2.38
CA VAL A 126 28.18 1.32 -2.13
C VAL A 126 28.20 1.08 -0.62
N LEU A 127 27.53 0.01 -0.20
CA LEU A 127 27.51 -0.41 1.20
C LEU A 127 28.96 -0.75 1.62
N PRO A 128 29.39 -0.37 2.83
CA PRO A 128 30.70 -0.74 3.34
C PRO A 128 30.93 -2.26 3.26
N GLU A 129 32.16 -2.68 2.94
CA GLU A 129 32.52 -4.10 2.94
C GLU A 129 32.26 -4.72 4.33
N GLY A 130 31.54 -5.85 4.35
CA GLY A 130 31.18 -6.56 5.58
C GLY A 130 29.89 -6.10 6.26
N THR A 131 29.08 -5.27 5.59
CA THR A 131 27.74 -4.89 6.08
C THR A 131 26.85 -6.13 6.26
N GLY A 132 26.30 -6.29 7.47
CA GLY A 132 25.30 -7.32 7.78
C GLY A 132 23.93 -6.97 7.21
N PHE A 133 23.00 -7.93 7.21
CA PHE A 133 21.63 -7.71 6.79
C PHE A 133 20.66 -8.36 7.76
N SER A 134 19.63 -7.61 8.13
CA SER A 134 18.48 -8.11 8.88
C SER A 134 17.28 -8.21 7.97
N ASN A 135 16.56 -9.33 8.04
CA ASN A 135 15.31 -9.52 7.31
C ASN A 135 14.16 -8.91 8.12
N MET A 136 13.44 -7.96 7.53
CA MET A 136 12.29 -7.31 8.18
C MET A 136 11.22 -6.93 7.16
N THR A 137 10.00 -6.76 7.64
CA THR A 137 8.88 -6.30 6.82
C THR A 137 8.99 -4.81 6.50
N VAL A 138 8.35 -4.37 5.41
CA VAL A 138 8.20 -2.94 5.08
C VAL A 138 7.59 -2.17 6.25
N ARG A 139 6.57 -2.72 6.91
CA ARG A 139 5.96 -2.13 8.11
C ARG A 139 6.96 -1.90 9.23
N GLU A 140 7.77 -2.91 9.54
CA GLU A 140 8.81 -2.80 10.58
C GLU A 140 9.88 -1.78 10.21
N ALA A 141 10.30 -1.74 8.94
CA ALA A 141 11.28 -0.78 8.46
C ALA A 141 10.81 0.68 8.58
N LEU A 142 9.53 0.95 8.27
CA LEU A 142 8.92 2.28 8.43
C LEU A 142 8.82 2.69 9.90
N ARG A 143 8.39 1.76 10.77
CA ARG A 143 8.35 1.96 12.22
C ARG A 143 9.75 2.31 12.75
N ASP A 144 10.73 1.49 12.40
CA ASP A 144 12.10 1.62 12.90
C ASP A 144 12.75 2.91 12.40
N ALA A 145 12.49 3.32 11.16
CA ALA A 145 12.90 4.63 10.65
C ALA A 145 12.36 5.78 11.50
N MET A 146 11.06 5.78 11.83
CA MET A 146 10.48 6.81 12.69
C MET A 146 11.06 6.76 14.10
N ALA A 147 11.14 5.57 14.72
CA ALA A 147 11.67 5.40 16.06
C ALA A 147 13.13 5.88 16.17
N GLU A 148 13.98 5.55 15.19
CA GLU A 148 15.36 6.00 15.16
C GLU A 148 15.46 7.53 15.09
N GLU A 149 14.71 8.18 14.19
CA GLU A 149 14.75 9.65 14.09
C GLU A 149 14.14 10.33 15.33
N MET A 150 13.10 9.74 15.94
CA MET A 150 12.51 10.25 17.17
C MET A 150 13.45 10.15 18.38
N ARG A 151 14.33 9.13 18.44
CA ARG A 151 15.39 9.01 19.46
C ARG A 151 16.50 10.04 19.24
N LEU A 152 16.80 10.38 17.99
CA LEU A 152 17.89 11.29 17.63
C LEU A 152 17.48 12.77 17.75
N ASP A 153 16.19 13.08 17.57
CA ASP A 153 15.70 14.45 17.51
C ASP A 153 14.36 14.60 18.23
N ASP A 154 14.39 15.31 19.36
CA ASP A 154 13.23 15.58 20.20
C ASP A 154 12.14 16.42 19.51
N SER A 155 12.46 17.07 18.39
CA SER A 155 11.50 17.83 17.59
C SER A 155 10.64 16.97 16.67
N VAL A 156 11.00 15.70 16.45
CA VAL A 156 10.28 14.78 15.54
C VAL A 156 9.10 14.14 16.25
N PHE A 157 7.88 14.27 15.75
CA PHE A 157 6.73 13.62 16.37
C PHE A 157 5.76 13.09 15.31
N VAL A 158 4.98 12.08 15.68
CA VAL A 158 3.97 11.48 14.79
C VAL A 158 2.59 11.97 15.20
N MET A 159 1.77 12.34 14.21
CA MET A 159 0.37 12.69 14.45
C MET A 159 -0.51 12.18 13.31
N GLY A 160 -1.73 11.75 13.64
CA GLY A 160 -2.69 11.23 12.67
C GLY A 160 -3.86 10.56 13.35
N GLU A 161 -4.73 9.93 12.58
CA GLU A 161 -5.83 9.13 13.10
C GLU A 161 -5.32 7.75 13.51
N GLU A 162 -5.61 7.33 14.74
CA GLU A 162 -5.32 5.99 15.25
C GLU A 162 -3.83 5.61 15.27
N VAL A 163 -2.93 6.59 15.25
CA VAL A 163 -1.47 6.40 15.25
C VAL A 163 -0.93 6.00 16.63
N ALA A 164 -1.62 6.36 17.71
CA ALA A 164 -1.13 6.18 19.07
C ALA A 164 -1.73 4.93 19.74
N GLU A 165 -2.92 5.03 20.33
CA GLU A 165 -3.50 3.95 21.15
C GLU A 165 -3.81 2.70 20.32
N TYR A 166 -4.29 2.90 19.09
CA TYR A 166 -4.55 1.83 18.16
C TYR A 166 -3.27 1.29 17.49
N GLN A 167 -2.10 1.87 17.77
CA GLN A 167 -0.81 1.47 17.22
C GLN A 167 -0.70 1.60 15.70
N GLY A 168 -1.49 2.48 15.09
CA GLY A 168 -1.60 2.67 13.65
C GLY A 168 -2.63 1.75 13.02
N ALA A 169 -3.42 2.27 12.06
CA ALA A 169 -4.41 1.50 11.32
C ALA A 169 -3.79 0.25 10.67
N TYR A 170 -2.59 0.39 10.13
CA TYR A 170 -1.79 -0.68 9.51
C TYR A 170 -0.61 -1.14 10.36
N LYS A 171 -0.57 -0.80 11.65
CA LYS A 171 0.49 -1.19 12.59
C LYS A 171 1.89 -0.65 12.29
N VAL A 172 1.99 0.42 11.49
CA VAL A 172 3.27 1.07 11.17
C VAL A 172 3.83 1.87 12.36
N THR A 173 2.97 2.40 13.24
CA THR A 173 3.39 3.13 14.45
C THR A 173 3.36 2.28 15.72
N GLN A 174 3.38 0.95 15.56
CA GLN A 174 3.33 0.01 16.67
C GLN A 174 4.47 0.23 17.66
N GLY A 175 4.14 0.32 18.96
CA GLY A 175 5.12 0.47 20.03
C GLY A 175 5.60 1.92 20.27
N LEU A 176 5.33 2.85 19.34
CA LEU A 176 5.87 4.21 19.42
C LEU A 176 5.29 4.99 20.60
N LEU A 177 3.98 4.86 20.87
CA LEU A 177 3.35 5.53 22.01
C LEU A 177 3.97 5.09 23.34
N GLN A 178 4.23 3.79 23.49
CA GLN A 178 4.82 3.23 24.71
C GLN A 178 6.26 3.71 24.91
N GLU A 179 6.99 3.95 23.81
CA GLU A 179 8.36 4.42 23.85
C GLU A 179 8.48 5.93 24.06
N PHE A 180 7.71 6.74 23.32
CA PHE A 180 7.90 8.20 23.24
C PHE A 180 6.82 9.02 23.97
N GLY A 181 5.72 8.39 24.39
CA GLY A 181 4.64 9.05 25.13
C GLY A 181 3.68 9.90 24.28
N GLU A 182 2.62 10.37 24.93
CA GLU A 182 1.49 11.07 24.30
C GLU A 182 1.83 12.43 23.70
N GLU A 183 2.94 13.06 24.11
CA GLU A 183 3.40 14.32 23.52
C GLU A 183 4.09 14.13 22.16
N ARG A 184 4.49 12.90 21.82
CA ARG A 184 5.30 12.58 20.63
C ARG A 184 4.59 11.64 19.65
N VAL A 185 3.53 10.96 20.09
CA VAL A 185 2.66 10.12 19.26
C VAL A 185 1.22 10.50 19.55
N ILE A 186 0.63 11.30 18.66
CA ILE A 186 -0.59 12.06 18.93
C ILE A 186 -1.74 11.56 18.06
N ASP A 187 -2.74 10.95 18.69
CA ASP A 187 -4.03 10.69 18.04
C ASP A 187 -4.79 11.99 17.80
N THR A 188 -5.39 12.11 16.62
CA THR A 188 -6.11 13.30 16.17
C THR A 188 -7.58 12.98 15.92
N PRO A 189 -8.50 13.97 16.04
CA PRO A 189 -9.85 13.81 15.53
C PRO A 189 -9.84 13.58 14.01
N ILE A 190 -10.92 12.99 13.48
CA ILE A 190 -11.09 12.73 12.05
C ILE A 190 -11.34 14.04 11.30
N THR A 191 -10.26 14.77 11.03
CA THR A 191 -10.25 16.08 10.37
C THR A 191 -8.90 16.35 9.72
N GLU A 192 -8.69 15.75 8.56
CA GLU A 192 -7.44 15.81 7.79
C GLU A 192 -6.96 17.24 7.59
N HIS A 193 -7.89 18.14 7.22
CA HIS A 193 -7.56 19.55 7.05
C HIS A 193 -7.03 20.19 8.34
N GLY A 194 -7.65 19.86 9.48
CA GLY A 194 -7.28 20.43 10.78
C GLY A 194 -5.91 19.96 11.24
N PHE A 195 -5.69 18.64 11.28
CA PHE A 195 -4.43 18.10 11.78
C PHE A 195 -3.26 18.33 10.81
N ALA A 196 -3.49 18.33 9.49
CA ALA A 196 -2.46 18.69 8.53
C ALA A 196 -2.05 20.15 8.66
N GLY A 197 -3.01 21.07 8.86
CA GLY A 197 -2.73 22.48 9.10
C GLY A 197 -1.96 22.71 10.41
N LEU A 198 -2.31 21.96 11.46
CA LEU A 198 -1.57 21.98 12.73
C LEU A 198 -0.12 21.50 12.54
N GLY A 199 0.08 20.40 11.81
CA GLY A 199 1.41 19.91 11.45
C GLY A 199 2.21 20.96 10.67
N VAL A 200 1.62 21.60 9.67
CA VAL A 200 2.30 22.68 8.92
C VAL A 200 2.70 23.83 9.83
N GLY A 201 1.80 24.27 10.72
CA GLY A 201 2.11 25.31 11.71
C GLY A 201 3.25 24.91 12.66
N ALA A 202 3.24 23.67 13.15
CA ALA A 202 4.29 23.12 14.00
C ALA A 202 5.64 23.06 13.27
N ALA A 203 5.64 22.67 11.99
CA ALA A 203 6.84 22.67 11.16
C ALA A 203 7.45 24.07 10.99
N MET A 204 6.61 25.08 10.74
CA MET A 204 7.05 26.48 10.68
C MET A 204 7.54 27.00 12.04
N ALA A 205 7.11 26.39 13.14
CA ALA A 205 7.56 26.67 14.50
C ALA A 205 8.81 25.86 14.92
N ASN A 206 9.52 25.22 13.98
CA ASN A 206 10.73 24.42 14.16
C ASN A 206 10.55 23.05 14.81
N LEU A 207 9.35 22.47 14.75
CA LEU A 207 9.16 21.03 14.97
C LEU A 207 9.28 20.25 13.66
N LYS A 208 9.35 18.91 13.74
CA LYS A 208 9.45 18.01 12.58
C LYS A 208 8.31 16.98 12.60
N PRO A 209 7.08 17.40 12.30
CA PRO A 209 5.93 16.51 12.27
C PRO A 209 6.04 15.47 11.15
N VAL A 210 5.69 14.22 11.50
CA VAL A 210 5.36 13.13 10.59
C VAL A 210 3.85 12.94 10.66
N VAL A 211 3.15 13.52 9.70
CA VAL A 211 1.69 13.49 9.60
C VAL A 211 1.25 12.25 8.83
N GLU A 212 0.48 11.37 9.46
CA GLU A 212 -0.10 10.18 8.83
C GLU A 212 -1.54 10.48 8.36
N PHE A 213 -1.80 10.23 7.07
CA PHE A 213 -3.16 10.02 6.59
C PHE A 213 -3.45 8.53 6.57
N MET A 214 -4.61 8.10 7.09
CA MET A 214 -5.01 6.69 7.09
C MET A 214 -4.93 6.07 5.69
N THR A 215 -5.28 6.86 4.67
CA THR A 215 -4.90 6.62 3.28
C THR A 215 -4.79 7.96 2.53
N PHE A 216 -3.95 8.02 1.50
CA PHE A 216 -3.83 9.23 0.66
C PHE A 216 -5.12 9.63 -0.06
N ASN A 217 -6.11 8.74 -0.15
CA ASN A 217 -7.46 9.12 -0.61
C ASN A 217 -8.05 10.24 0.26
N PHE A 218 -7.83 10.20 1.57
CA PHE A 218 -8.38 11.18 2.52
C PHE A 218 -7.53 12.45 2.60
N ALA A 219 -6.25 12.38 2.19
CA ALA A 219 -5.39 13.56 2.05
C ALA A 219 -5.99 14.63 1.11
N MET A 220 -6.94 14.26 0.23
CA MET A 220 -7.72 15.22 -0.56
C MET A 220 -8.42 16.29 0.30
N GLN A 221 -8.88 15.95 1.51
CA GLN A 221 -9.49 16.93 2.42
C GLN A 221 -8.48 17.96 2.95
N ALA A 222 -7.19 17.59 2.99
CA ALA A 222 -6.09 18.41 3.46
C ALA A 222 -5.22 19.01 2.34
N ILE A 223 -5.55 18.78 1.06
CA ILE A 223 -4.67 19.12 -0.05
C ILE A 223 -4.31 20.61 -0.11
N ASP A 224 -5.20 21.50 0.35
CA ASP A 224 -4.93 22.93 0.46
C ASP A 224 -3.78 23.23 1.45
N GLN A 225 -3.74 22.57 2.61
CA GLN A 225 -2.65 22.72 3.58
C GLN A 225 -1.33 22.19 2.99
N ILE A 226 -1.38 21.05 2.30
CA ILE A 226 -0.19 20.45 1.67
C ILE A 226 0.36 21.37 0.57
N VAL A 227 -0.51 21.86 -0.32
CA VAL A 227 -0.10 22.59 -1.52
C VAL A 227 0.14 24.07 -1.25
N ASN A 228 -0.80 24.75 -0.61
CA ASN A 228 -0.74 26.21 -0.45
C ASN A 228 0.03 26.61 0.81
N SER A 229 -0.14 25.89 1.92
CA SER A 229 0.55 26.23 3.17
C SER A 229 1.95 25.63 3.28
N ALA A 230 2.15 24.36 2.91
CA ALA A 230 3.47 23.72 3.04
C ALA A 230 4.38 23.99 1.83
N ALA A 231 4.00 23.50 0.65
CA ALA A 231 4.87 23.46 -0.53
C ALA A 231 5.39 24.84 -0.97
N LYS A 232 4.52 25.85 -0.95
CA LYS A 232 4.81 27.18 -1.53
C LYS A 232 5.47 28.15 -0.54
N THR A 233 5.42 27.88 0.76
CA THR A 233 5.84 28.84 1.79
C THR A 233 7.31 29.23 1.68
N ASN A 234 8.21 28.27 1.44
CA ASN A 234 9.63 28.58 1.30
C ASN A 234 9.90 29.54 0.12
N TYR A 235 9.19 29.35 -0.99
CA TYR A 235 9.29 30.24 -2.14
C TYR A 235 8.67 31.62 -1.85
N MET A 236 7.44 31.65 -1.34
CA MET A 236 6.70 32.88 -1.06
C MET A 236 7.35 33.76 0.00
N SER A 237 8.01 33.15 1.00
CA SER A 237 8.74 33.86 2.05
C SER A 237 10.14 34.30 1.61
N GLY A 238 10.56 34.04 0.36
CA GLY A 238 11.91 34.33 -0.11
C GLY A 238 13.00 33.55 0.65
N GLY A 239 12.68 32.33 1.09
CA GLY A 239 13.61 31.46 1.83
C GLY A 239 13.65 31.68 3.35
N GLN A 240 12.78 32.54 3.90
CA GLN A 240 12.78 32.87 5.33
C GLN A 240 12.06 31.83 6.19
N ILE A 241 11.02 31.19 5.67
CA ILE A 241 10.20 30.22 6.38
C ILE A 241 10.28 28.88 5.67
N ARG A 242 10.76 27.85 6.37
CA ARG A 242 10.76 26.47 5.90
C ARG A 242 9.64 25.68 6.54
N CYS A 243 9.35 24.52 5.96
CA CYS A 243 8.32 23.61 6.45
C CYS A 243 8.88 22.17 6.44
N PRO A 244 9.71 21.80 7.43
CA PRO A 244 10.21 20.44 7.60
C PRO A 244 9.07 19.52 8.07
N ILE A 245 8.39 18.87 7.14
CA ILE A 245 7.23 18.02 7.42
C ILE A 245 7.21 16.83 6.47
N VAL A 246 6.83 15.66 6.99
CA VAL A 246 6.55 14.48 6.18
C VAL A 246 5.05 14.19 6.25
N PHE A 247 4.39 14.11 5.09
CA PHE A 247 3.06 13.55 4.97
C PHE A 247 3.18 12.12 4.45
N ARG A 248 2.73 11.14 5.23
CA ARG A 248 2.85 9.72 4.90
C ARG A 248 1.53 8.97 5.01
N GLY A 249 1.51 7.76 4.46
CA GLY A 249 0.35 6.87 4.47
C GLY A 249 0.27 6.00 3.22
N PRO A 250 -0.61 4.99 3.21
CA PRO A 250 -0.80 4.11 2.07
C PRO A 250 -1.46 4.84 0.89
N ASN A 251 -0.94 4.57 -0.30
CA ASN A 251 -1.33 5.14 -1.59
C ASN A 251 -1.47 4.06 -2.66
N GLY A 252 -2.40 4.28 -3.61
CA GLY A 252 -2.67 3.37 -4.71
C GLY A 252 -3.65 2.26 -4.34
N ALA A 253 -3.67 1.21 -5.18
CA ALA A 253 -4.61 0.12 -5.03
C ALA A 253 -4.31 -0.74 -3.80
N ALA A 254 -5.38 -1.26 -3.21
CA ALA A 254 -5.40 -2.24 -2.13
C ALA A 254 -6.43 -3.34 -2.47
N ALA A 255 -6.45 -4.43 -1.71
CA ALA A 255 -7.34 -5.55 -1.99
C ALA A 255 -8.81 -5.19 -1.66
N ARG A 256 -9.65 -5.09 -2.69
CA ARG A 256 -11.13 -5.03 -2.57
C ARG A 256 -11.69 -3.84 -1.78
N VAL A 257 -11.00 -2.70 -1.80
CA VAL A 257 -11.41 -1.49 -1.06
C VAL A 257 -12.24 -0.49 -1.90
N GLY A 258 -12.54 -0.85 -3.15
CA GLY A 258 -13.41 -0.07 -4.04
C GLY A 258 -12.80 1.24 -4.54
N ALA A 259 -13.62 2.05 -5.21
CA ALA A 259 -13.18 3.21 -5.97
C ALA A 259 -12.55 4.33 -5.11
N GLN A 260 -13.05 4.54 -3.89
CA GLN A 260 -12.66 5.67 -3.03
C GLN A 260 -11.47 5.37 -2.10
N HIS A 261 -10.90 4.17 -2.15
CA HIS A 261 -9.74 3.77 -1.35
C HIS A 261 -8.58 3.22 -2.20
N SER A 262 -8.65 3.36 -3.53
CA SER A 262 -7.68 2.74 -4.47
C SER A 262 -6.90 3.75 -5.32
N GLN A 263 -7.04 5.06 -5.06
CA GLN A 263 -6.45 6.08 -5.93
C GLN A 263 -4.95 6.26 -5.66
N ASN A 264 -4.18 6.41 -6.74
CA ASN A 264 -2.76 6.74 -6.68
C ASN A 264 -2.55 8.25 -6.96
N TYR A 265 -1.98 8.97 -5.99
CA TYR A 265 -1.77 10.42 -6.03
C TYR A 265 -0.35 10.84 -6.42
N ALA A 266 0.52 9.91 -6.84
CA ALA A 266 1.88 10.23 -7.25
C ALA A 266 1.91 11.32 -8.32
N SER A 267 1.04 11.22 -9.34
CA SER A 267 0.95 12.22 -10.39
C SER A 267 0.53 13.58 -9.83
N TRP A 268 -0.52 13.66 -9.01
CA TRP A 268 -1.02 14.91 -8.47
C TRP A 268 0.05 15.68 -7.71
N TYR A 269 0.70 15.02 -6.74
CA TYR A 269 1.70 15.69 -5.92
C TYR A 269 2.99 16.00 -6.70
N ALA A 270 3.39 15.15 -7.66
CA ALA A 270 4.58 15.41 -8.48
C ALA A 270 4.44 16.64 -9.40
N HIS A 271 3.20 17.07 -9.70
CA HIS A 271 2.97 18.29 -10.47
C HIS A 271 3.05 19.58 -9.64
N ILE A 272 3.24 19.50 -8.32
CA ILE A 272 3.25 20.66 -7.42
C ILE A 272 4.69 21.07 -7.09
N PRO A 273 5.17 22.24 -7.55
CA PRO A 273 6.49 22.74 -7.15
C PRO A 273 6.56 22.99 -5.65
N GLY A 274 7.71 22.63 -5.06
CA GLY A 274 7.97 22.79 -3.62
C GLY A 274 7.70 21.53 -2.79
N LEU A 275 7.07 20.50 -3.37
CA LEU A 275 6.97 19.17 -2.77
C LEU A 275 8.12 18.28 -3.26
N ILE A 276 8.61 17.41 -2.38
CA ILE A 276 9.36 16.20 -2.73
C ILE A 276 8.38 15.05 -2.64
N VAL A 277 8.32 14.18 -3.66
CA VAL A 277 7.40 13.04 -3.69
C VAL A 277 8.20 11.75 -3.80
N ILE A 278 7.99 10.86 -2.84
CA ILE A 278 8.68 9.58 -2.71
C ILE A 278 7.63 8.47 -2.71
N ALA A 279 7.86 7.42 -3.49
CA ALA A 279 7.06 6.20 -3.48
C ALA A 279 8.02 5.00 -3.35
N PRO A 280 8.29 4.53 -2.12
CA PRO A 280 9.26 3.47 -1.88
C PRO A 280 8.68 2.08 -2.21
N TYR A 281 9.55 1.08 -2.32
CA TYR A 281 9.16 -0.32 -2.57
C TYR A 281 9.68 -1.29 -1.52
N SER A 282 11.01 -1.43 -1.39
CA SER A 282 11.59 -2.41 -0.47
C SER A 282 11.63 -1.91 0.98
N ALA A 283 11.85 -2.81 1.94
CA ALA A 283 12.04 -2.42 3.34
C ALA A 283 13.28 -1.50 3.51
N ALA A 284 14.35 -1.75 2.74
CA ALA A 284 15.54 -0.89 2.73
C ALA A 284 15.20 0.52 2.21
N ASP A 285 14.50 0.60 1.08
CA ASP A 285 14.04 1.90 0.54
C ASP A 285 13.17 2.64 1.54
N CYS A 286 12.19 1.95 2.12
CA CYS A 286 11.29 2.54 3.11
C CYS A 286 12.04 3.10 4.31
N LYS A 287 12.98 2.33 4.88
CA LYS A 287 13.78 2.77 6.03
C LYS A 287 14.65 3.97 5.67
N GLY A 288 15.45 3.85 4.62
CA GLY A 288 16.44 4.85 4.23
C GLY A 288 15.79 6.15 3.75
N LEU A 289 14.74 6.06 2.92
CA LEU A 289 14.05 7.23 2.37
C LEU A 289 13.23 7.94 3.44
N LEU A 290 12.58 7.23 4.37
CA LEU A 290 11.80 7.89 5.42
C LEU A 290 12.70 8.65 6.39
N LYS A 291 13.84 8.07 6.79
CA LYS A 291 14.86 8.79 7.58
C LYS A 291 15.37 10.02 6.84
N ALA A 292 15.69 9.90 5.55
CA ALA A 292 16.10 11.03 4.73
C ALA A 292 15.00 12.10 4.60
N ALA A 293 13.73 11.69 4.49
CA ALA A 293 12.58 12.58 4.43
C ALA A 293 12.39 13.38 5.73
N ILE A 294 12.47 12.72 6.90
CA ILE A 294 12.34 13.37 8.21
C ILE A 294 13.46 14.41 8.44
N LYS A 295 14.67 14.14 7.95
CA LYS A 295 15.80 15.08 8.00
C LYS A 295 15.69 16.23 6.99
N ASN A 296 14.83 16.11 5.99
CA ASN A 296 14.72 17.10 4.93
C ASN A 296 14.05 18.39 5.44
N PRO A 297 14.59 19.58 5.12
CA PRO A 297 14.02 20.84 5.58
C PRO A 297 12.79 21.31 4.76
N ASN A 298 12.29 20.49 3.83
CA ASN A 298 11.18 20.81 2.94
C ASN A 298 10.03 19.80 3.10
N PRO A 299 8.81 20.12 2.64
CA PRO A 299 7.69 19.20 2.70
C PRO A 299 7.91 17.97 1.81
N VAL A 300 7.76 16.78 2.40
CA VAL A 300 7.89 15.50 1.71
C VAL A 300 6.56 14.76 1.73
N ILE A 301 6.13 14.28 0.57
CA ILE A 301 5.03 13.32 0.40
C ILE A 301 5.64 11.93 0.29
N PHE A 302 5.27 11.05 1.21
CA PHE A 302 5.79 9.70 1.33
C PHE A 302 4.66 8.68 1.09
N LEU A 303 4.57 8.24 -0.17
CA LEU A 303 3.49 7.43 -0.72
C LEU A 303 3.79 5.94 -0.54
N GLU A 304 3.39 5.38 0.58
CA GLU A 304 3.55 3.96 0.88
C GLU A 304 2.53 3.11 0.11
N ASN A 305 2.62 1.77 0.20
CA ASN A 305 1.64 0.90 -0.42
C ASN A 305 1.18 -0.21 0.54
N GLU A 306 -0.14 -0.31 0.72
CA GLU A 306 -0.79 -1.21 1.67
C GLU A 306 -0.43 -2.68 1.44
N ILE A 307 -0.42 -3.12 0.17
CA ILE A 307 -0.13 -4.50 -0.23
C ILE A 307 1.29 -4.90 0.18
N THR A 308 2.23 -3.95 0.16
CA THR A 308 3.65 -4.23 0.43
C THR A 308 3.99 -4.27 1.92
N TYR A 309 3.12 -3.82 2.82
CA TYR A 309 3.47 -3.71 4.25
C TYR A 309 3.90 -5.04 4.88
N GLY A 310 3.32 -6.16 4.45
CA GLY A 310 3.66 -7.49 4.93
C GLY A 310 4.86 -8.14 4.23
N TYR A 311 5.43 -7.50 3.20
CA TYR A 311 6.55 -8.07 2.46
C TYR A 311 7.85 -7.87 3.22
N SER A 312 8.68 -8.90 3.28
CA SER A 312 9.98 -8.88 3.93
C SER A 312 11.11 -8.71 2.92
N PHE A 313 12.10 -7.89 3.28
CA PHE A 313 13.30 -7.67 2.51
C PHE A 313 14.51 -7.65 3.43
N ASP A 314 15.69 -7.85 2.85
CA ASP A 314 16.95 -7.65 3.56
C ASP A 314 17.25 -6.16 3.67
N VAL A 315 17.54 -5.71 4.88
CA VAL A 315 17.86 -4.32 5.20
C VAL A 315 19.30 -4.27 5.75
N PRO A 316 20.17 -3.40 5.21
CA PRO A 316 21.53 -3.26 5.71
C PRO A 316 21.57 -2.91 7.20
N ASP A 317 22.37 -3.66 7.96
CA ASP A 317 22.65 -3.38 9.37
C ASP A 317 23.69 -2.24 9.44
N MET A 318 23.19 -1.01 9.39
CA MET A 318 24.04 0.19 9.44
C MET A 318 23.47 1.23 10.41
N ASP A 319 24.39 1.84 11.16
CA ASP A 319 24.08 3.05 11.90
C ASP A 319 23.67 4.15 10.92
N ASP A 320 22.51 4.75 11.16
CA ASP A 320 21.93 5.84 10.38
C ASP A 320 21.80 5.57 8.87
N TYR A 321 21.35 4.36 8.52
CA TYR A 321 21.07 3.99 7.13
C TYR A 321 20.10 4.99 6.47
N THR A 322 20.57 5.67 5.43
CA THR A 322 19.79 6.58 4.59
C THR A 322 20.13 6.29 3.13
N VAL A 323 19.19 6.57 2.23
CA VAL A 323 19.43 6.49 0.78
C VAL A 323 19.24 7.87 0.14
N PRO A 324 19.93 8.16 -0.98
CA PRO A 324 19.94 9.48 -1.62
C PRO A 324 18.57 9.98 -2.10
#